data_AF-A0A242M7H6-F1
#
_entry.id   AF-A0A242M7H6-F1
#
_cell.length_a   1.000
_cell.length_b   1.000
_cell.length_c   1.000
_cell.angle_alpha   90.00
_cell.angle_beta   90.00
_cell.angle_gamma   90.00
#
_symmetry.space_group_name_H-M   'P 1'
#
loop_
_entity.id
_entity.type
_entity.pdbx_description
1 polymer ?
#
loop_
_entity_poly.entity_id
_entity_poly.type
_entity_poly.pdbx_seq_one_letter_code
_entity_poly.pdbx_strand_id
1 'polypeptide(L)'
;MLPDHINQAEIGGTTIRKGTVAAFLANARVWTDPEASENARAEVEMDMLEALPALRAVGLFDVLDIRDAALRAWVAAHTKD
;
A
#
# COMPACT_ATOMS: atom_id res chain seq x y z
N MET A 1 9.39 8.97 12.97
CA MET A 1 8.23 9.82 12.59
C MET A 1 8.76 11.02 11.81
N LEU A 2 8.15 11.36 10.66
CA LEU A 2 8.49 12.59 9.94
C LEU A 2 7.97 13.81 10.72
N PRO A 3 8.77 14.89 10.86
CA PRO A 3 8.31 16.15 11.44
C PRO A 3 7.00 16.63 10.80
N ASP A 4 6.18 17.39 11.52
CA ASP A 4 4.85 17.76 11.03
C ASP A 4 4.85 18.64 9.78
N HIS A 5 5.92 19.41 9.57
CA HIS A 5 6.12 20.20 8.35
C HIS A 5 6.62 19.37 7.15
N ILE A 6 6.95 18.10 7.34
CA ILE A 6 7.46 17.21 6.29
C ILE A 6 6.37 16.22 5.88
N ASN A 7 5.80 16.45 4.70
CA ASN A 7 4.77 15.60 4.12
C ASN A 7 5.32 14.56 3.13
N GLN A 8 6.63 14.59 2.85
CA GLN A 8 7.29 13.65 1.94
C GLN A 8 8.70 13.35 2.42
N ALA A 9 9.20 12.16 2.13
CA ALA A 9 10.59 11.77 2.38
C ALA A 9 11.17 11.09 1.15
N GLU A 10 12.48 11.21 0.97
CA GLU A 10 13.20 10.43 -0.03
C GLU A 10 13.83 9.22 0.66
N ILE A 11 13.44 8.01 0.24
CA ILE A 11 13.96 6.75 0.75
C ILE A 11 14.33 5.88 -0.45
N GLY A 12 15.61 5.49 -0.55
CA GLY A 12 16.10 4.68 -1.67
C GLY A 12 15.85 5.32 -3.05
N GLY A 13 15.93 6.65 -3.16
CA GLY A 13 15.66 7.40 -4.39
C GLY A 13 14.18 7.50 -4.78
N THR A 14 13.27 7.05 -3.91
CA THR A 14 11.82 7.16 -4.09
C THR A 14 11.26 8.25 -3.20
N THR A 15 10.48 9.17 -3.78
CA THR A 15 9.72 10.17 -3.02
C THR A 15 8.44 9.55 -2.47
N ILE A 16 8.33 9.52 -1.14
CA ILE A 16 7.24 8.83 -0.42
C ILE A 16 6.46 9.85 0.38
N ARG A 17 5.12 9.85 0.24
CA ARG A 17 4.25 10.76 1.00
C ARG A 17 4.01 10.25 2.42
N LYS A 18 4.02 11.17 3.39
CA LYS A 18 3.54 10.91 4.75
C LYS A 18 2.07 10.49 4.64
N GLY A 19 1.76 9.30 5.15
CA GLY A 19 0.41 8.72 5.05
C GLY A 19 0.26 7.61 4.02
N THR A 20 1.25 7.33 3.15
CA THR A 20 1.15 6.23 2.17
C THR A 20 0.81 4.88 2.82
N VAL A 21 1.42 4.53 3.96
CA VAL A 21 1.09 3.30 4.70
C VAL A 21 -0.37 3.31 5.19
N ALA A 22 -0.84 4.44 5.72
CA ALA A 22 -2.21 4.55 6.22
C ALA A 22 -3.25 4.45 5.09
N ALA A 23 -2.99 5.11 3.95
CA ALA A 23 -3.83 5.04 2.76
C ALA A 23 -3.90 3.60 2.21
N PHE A 24 -2.75 2.91 2.09
CA PHE A 24 -2.73 1.51 1.68
C PHE A 24 -3.56 0.62 2.61
N LEU A 25 -3.42 0.79 3.94
CA LEU A 25 -4.19 -0.01 4.90
C LEU A 25 -5.70 0.27 4.82
N ALA A 26 -6.12 1.51 4.53
CA ALA A 26 -7.52 1.85 4.34
C ALA A 26 -8.07 1.20 3.06
N ASN A 27 -7.33 1.32 1.95
CA ASN A 27 -7.71 0.76 0.66
C ASN A 27 -7.74 -0.77 0.68
N ALA A 28 -6.78 -1.40 1.35
CA ALA A 28 -6.74 -2.86 1.53
C ALA A 28 -7.98 -3.39 2.26
N ARG A 29 -8.55 -2.62 3.20
CA ARG A 29 -9.82 -3.00 3.87
C ARG A 29 -10.99 -2.98 2.91
N VAL A 30 -11.08 -1.97 2.04
CA VAL A 30 -12.14 -1.89 1.01
C VAL A 30 -11.96 -3.00 -0.02
N TRP A 31 -10.73 -3.26 -0.45
CA TRP A 31 -10.43 -4.28 -1.46
C TRP A 31 -10.79 -5.70 -0.97
N THR A 32 -10.55 -5.99 0.32
CA THR A 32 -10.86 -7.29 0.95
C THR A 32 -12.29 -7.40 1.49
N ASP A 33 -13.08 -6.32 1.46
CA ASP A 33 -14.44 -6.31 1.97
C ASP A 33 -15.38 -7.08 1.03
N PRO A 34 -16.02 -8.18 1.46
CA PRO A 34 -16.96 -8.95 0.64
C PRO A 34 -18.15 -8.11 0.13
N GLU A 35 -18.53 -7.06 0.85
CA GLU A 35 -19.69 -6.20 0.53
C GLU A 35 -19.32 -5.00 -0.36
N ALA A 36 -18.03 -4.75 -0.61
CA ALA A 36 -17.60 -3.69 -1.49
C ALA A 36 -18.02 -3.95 -2.94
N SER A 37 -18.49 -2.91 -3.63
CA SER A 37 -18.83 -2.99 -5.04
C SER A 37 -17.59 -3.24 -5.89
N GLU A 38 -17.78 -3.84 -7.07
CA GLU A 38 -16.68 -4.08 -8.03
C GLU A 38 -15.96 -2.78 -8.40
N ASN A 39 -16.71 -1.68 -8.60
CA ASN A 39 -16.12 -0.37 -8.89
C ASN A 39 -15.26 0.14 -7.73
N ALA A 40 -15.75 0.04 -6.49
CA ALA A 40 -15.00 0.48 -5.32
C ALA A 40 -13.71 -0.35 -5.16
N ARG A 41 -13.78 -1.66 -5.38
CA ARG A 41 -12.59 -2.53 -5.37
C ARG A 41 -11.59 -2.15 -6.45
N ALA A 42 -12.04 -1.89 -7.68
CA ALA A 42 -11.17 -1.50 -8.79
C ALA A 42 -10.48 -0.15 -8.54
N GLU A 43 -11.20 0.84 -7.99
CA GLU A 43 -10.64 2.14 -7.64
C GLU A 43 -9.51 2.01 -6.60
N VAL A 44 -9.77 1.32 -5.50
CA VAL A 44 -8.75 1.17 -4.44
C VAL A 44 -7.59 0.27 -4.85
N GLU A 45 -7.82 -0.68 -5.78
CA GLU A 45 -6.77 -1.53 -6.34
C GLU A 45 -5.74 -0.71 -7.11
N MET A 46 -6.19 0.26 -7.92
CA MET A 46 -5.29 1.17 -8.64
C MET A 46 -4.44 2.00 -7.67
N ASP A 47 -5.06 2.61 -6.66
CA ASP A 47 -4.34 3.37 -5.63
C ASP A 47 -3.33 2.50 -4.87
N MET A 48 -3.69 1.26 -4.56
CA MET A 48 -2.80 0.30 -3.89
C MET A 48 -1.61 -0.06 -4.78
N LEU A 49 -1.83 -0.28 -6.07
CA LEU A 49 -0.79 -0.62 -7.03
C LEU A 49 0.24 0.52 -7.14
N GLU A 50 -0.22 1.77 -7.18
CA GLU A 50 0.64 2.96 -7.18
C GLU A 50 1.45 3.11 -5.89
N ALA A 51 0.90 2.67 -4.75
CA ALA A 51 1.58 2.73 -3.45
C ALA A 51 2.66 1.66 -3.27
N LEU A 52 2.56 0.50 -3.95
CA LEU A 52 3.46 -0.65 -3.72
C LEU A 52 4.96 -0.32 -3.77
N PRO A 53 5.48 0.45 -4.76
CA PRO A 53 6.91 0.81 -4.79
C PRO A 53 7.36 1.56 -3.54
N ALA A 54 6.54 2.50 -3.05
CA ALA A 54 6.85 3.25 -1.84
C ALA A 54 6.80 2.36 -0.59
N LEU A 55 5.84 1.45 -0.50
CA LEU A 55 5.73 0.50 0.63
C LEU A 55 6.93 -0.45 0.71
N ARG A 56 7.48 -0.84 -0.44
CA ARG A 56 8.74 -1.60 -0.53
C ARG A 56 9.93 -0.76 -0.08
N ALA A 57 10.06 0.46 -0.60
CA ALA A 57 11.18 1.34 -0.26
C ALA A 57 11.26 1.66 1.24
N VAL A 58 10.12 1.73 1.94
CA VAL A 58 10.10 1.88 3.41
C VAL A 58 10.30 0.58 4.20
N GLY A 59 10.41 -0.58 3.53
CA GLY A 59 10.59 -1.88 4.16
C GLY A 59 9.36 -2.38 4.93
N LEU A 60 8.14 -1.99 4.53
CA LEU A 60 6.92 -2.36 5.26
C LEU A 60 6.78 -3.90 5.38
N PHE A 61 7.04 -4.60 4.28
CA PHE A 61 6.90 -6.05 4.17
C PHE A 61 8.09 -6.83 4.75
N ASP A 62 9.18 -6.15 5.11
CA ASP A 62 10.29 -6.78 5.86
C ASP A 62 9.98 -6.92 7.35
N VAL A 63 8.98 -6.15 7.83
CA VAL A 63 8.60 -6.08 9.25
C VAL A 63 7.24 -6.72 9.51
N LEU A 64 6.31 -6.64 8.55
CA LEU A 64 4.91 -7.05 8.72
C LEU A 64 4.46 -8.01 7.60
N ASP A 65 3.76 -9.07 8.00
CA ASP A 65 3.08 -9.97 7.07
C ASP A 65 1.62 -9.56 6.80
N ILE A 66 1.20 -9.72 5.54
CA ILE A 66 -0.21 -9.60 5.14
C ILE A 66 -0.97 -10.85 5.55
N ARG A 67 -1.97 -10.69 6.42
CA ARG A 67 -2.78 -11.81 6.95
C ARG A 67 -3.86 -12.31 5.98
N ASP A 68 -4.46 -11.41 5.20
CA ASP A 68 -5.46 -11.79 4.21
C ASP A 68 -4.79 -12.52 3.04
N ALA A 69 -5.27 -13.73 2.72
CA ALA A 69 -4.61 -14.59 1.75
C ALA A 69 -4.72 -14.06 0.32
N ALA A 70 -5.86 -13.47 -0.05
CA ALA A 70 -6.08 -12.93 -1.38
C ALA A 70 -5.22 -11.68 -1.59
N LEU A 71 -5.19 -10.78 -0.59
CA LEU A 71 -4.37 -9.58 -0.63
C LEU A 71 -2.88 -9.93 -0.69
N ARG A 72 -2.43 -10.91 0.09
CA ARG A 72 -1.04 -11.36 0.06
C ARG A 72 -0.64 -11.89 -1.33
N ALA A 73 -1.50 -12.71 -1.94
CA ALA A 73 -1.26 -13.23 -3.29
C ALA A 73 -1.25 -12.09 -4.33
N TRP A 74 -2.16 -11.14 -4.20
CA TRP A 74 -2.23 -9.96 -5.07
C TRP A 74 -0.97 -9.11 -4.96
N VAL A 75 -0.51 -8.79 -3.75
CA VAL A 75 0.74 -8.04 -3.55
C VAL A 75 1.90 -8.80 -4.19
N ALA A 76 2.06 -10.08 -3.88
CA ALA A 76 3.14 -10.92 -4.42
C ALA A 76 3.16 -10.94 -5.97
N ALA A 77 2.00 -10.96 -6.62
CA ALA A 77 1.90 -10.91 -8.09
C ALA A 77 2.40 -9.59 -8.69
N HIS A 78 2.25 -8.48 -7.95
CA HIS A 78 2.67 -7.12 -8.35
C HIS A 78 4.01 -6.70 -7.73
N THR A 79 4.74 -7.67 -7.15
CA THR A 79 6.07 -7.44 -6.57
C THR A 79 7.22 -7.99 -7.44
N LYS A 80 6.96 -8.50 -8.65
CA LYS A 80 8.06 -8.96 -9.51
C LYS A 80 8.98 -7.80 -9.89
N ASP A 81 10.24 -7.93 -9.48
CA ASP A 81 11.39 -7.14 -9.94
C ASP A 81 11.58 -7.26 -11.46
#